data_AF-A0A1F4U4X9-F1
#
_entry.id   AF-A0A1F4U4X9-F1
#
_cell.length_a   1.000
_cell.length_b   1.000
_cell.length_c   1.000
_cell.angle_alpha   90.00
_cell.angle_beta   90.00
_cell.angle_gamma   90.00
#
_symmetry.space_group_name_H-M   'P 1'
#
loop_
_entity.id
_entity.type
_entity.pdbx_description
1 polymer ?
#
loop_
_entity_poly.entity_id
_entity_poly.type
_entity_poly.pdbx_seq_one_letter_code
_entity_poly.pdbx_strand_id
1 'polypeptide(L)'
;MRFFTSLLLLLLFFSPVLAEEYDGIWFLGFNTKKSACRNQEIRLKIAQALTKEAPSIIPPGNVGACDPFSLQDFDASAIRFPRTVTLLHTDGVKTKEIAKDIDHKLAKAGVKVKIKIVDYAKGRTWEETLAKEQFDLFLMGYKAKSSKDLLLGLFSPKGEANFTKYNNKSITGLIGANKLKEANLLLQQEMPALVIFYITKL
;
A
#
# COMPACT_ATOMS: atom_id res chain seq x y z
N MET A 1 30.13 58.99 22.09
CA MET A 1 29.12 57.91 22.09
C MET A 1 28.87 57.46 20.67
N ARG A 2 29.30 56.25 20.28
CA ARG A 2 28.95 55.63 19.00
C ARG A 2 28.39 54.24 19.33
N PHE A 3 27.10 54.05 19.08
CA PHE A 3 26.43 52.75 19.20
C PHE A 3 26.81 51.91 17.96
N PHE A 4 27.52 50.80 18.17
CA PHE A 4 27.68 49.75 17.18
C PHE A 4 26.50 48.79 17.30
N THR A 5 25.51 48.95 16.42
CA THR A 5 24.45 47.96 16.19
C THR A 5 25.06 46.72 15.55
N SER A 6 25.30 45.69 16.36
CA SER A 6 25.72 44.36 15.87
C SER A 6 24.54 43.71 15.17
N LEU A 7 24.58 43.71 13.85
CA LEU A 7 23.71 42.94 12.97
C LEU A 7 24.05 41.45 13.11
N LEU A 8 23.33 40.76 14.00
CA LEU A 8 23.42 39.31 14.17
C LEU A 8 22.82 38.64 12.93
N LEU A 9 23.68 38.27 11.98
CA LEU A 9 23.32 37.54 10.78
C LEU A 9 22.93 36.11 11.17
N LEU A 10 21.62 35.86 11.33
CA LEU A 10 21.05 34.54 11.57
C LEU A 10 21.17 33.71 10.27
N LEU A 11 22.34 33.12 10.04
CA LEU A 11 22.55 32.10 9.01
C LEU A 11 21.78 30.84 9.44
N LEU A 12 20.51 30.79 9.05
CA LEU A 12 19.71 29.57 9.07
C LEU A 12 20.35 28.58 8.10
N PHE A 13 21.16 27.67 8.63
CA PHE A 13 21.65 26.50 7.93
C PHE A 13 20.45 25.61 7.57
N PHE A 14 19.80 25.92 6.44
CA PHE A 14 18.96 24.95 5.74
C PHE A 14 19.87 23.85 5.24
N SER A 15 20.08 22.84 6.08
CA SER A 15 20.62 21.57 5.61
C SER A 15 19.61 21.06 4.57
N PRO A 16 20.01 20.86 3.30
CA PRO A 16 19.11 20.26 2.34
C PRO A 16 18.78 18.87 2.88
N VAL A 17 17.52 18.66 3.27
CA VAL A 17 16.99 17.33 3.51
C VAL A 17 17.09 16.64 2.16
N LEU A 18 18.09 15.77 1.99
CA LEU A 18 18.21 14.94 0.79
C LEU A 18 16.90 14.16 0.70
N ALA A 19 16.12 14.41 -0.35
CA ALA A 19 14.89 13.69 -0.59
C ALA A 19 15.24 12.21 -0.70
N GLU A 20 14.70 11.38 0.20
CA GLU A 20 14.89 9.93 0.13
C GLU A 20 14.37 9.43 -1.22
N GLU A 21 15.19 8.68 -1.95
CA GLU A 21 14.76 8.00 -3.16
C GLU A 21 14.13 6.64 -2.79
N TYR A 22 12.95 6.36 -3.34
CA TYR A 22 12.24 5.10 -3.11
C TYR A 22 12.09 4.32 -4.42
N ASP A 23 12.38 3.02 -4.36
CA ASP A 23 12.30 2.10 -5.51
C ASP A 23 11.21 1.03 -5.36
N GLY A 24 10.39 1.09 -4.31
CA GLY A 24 9.32 0.12 -4.10
C GLY A 24 8.39 0.42 -2.93
N ILE A 25 7.45 -0.50 -2.73
CA ILE A 25 6.46 -0.44 -1.65
C ILE A 25 6.34 -1.78 -0.94
N TRP A 26 6.05 -1.74 0.36
CA TRP A 26 5.42 -2.85 1.08
C TRP A 26 3.95 -2.53 1.30
N PHE A 27 3.08 -3.50 1.00
CA PHE A 27 1.65 -3.28 1.01
C PHE A 27 0.87 -4.50 1.52
N LEU A 28 -0.35 -4.23 1.99
CA LEU A 28 -1.41 -5.21 2.19
C LEU A 28 -2.26 -5.26 0.92
N GLY A 29 -2.14 -6.35 0.16
CA GLY A 29 -2.94 -6.57 -1.05
C GLY A 29 -4.31 -7.17 -0.73
N PHE A 30 -5.33 -6.73 -1.46
CA PHE A 30 -6.71 -7.23 -1.35
C PHE A 30 -7.03 -8.11 -2.57
N ASN A 31 -7.34 -9.39 -2.36
CA ASN A 31 -7.75 -10.27 -3.46
C ASN A 31 -9.20 -9.98 -3.87
N THR A 32 -9.38 -9.18 -4.92
CA THR A 32 -10.68 -8.67 -5.36
C THR A 32 -11.63 -9.73 -5.94
N LYS A 33 -11.14 -10.97 -6.15
CA LYS A 33 -12.00 -12.11 -6.51
C LYS A 33 -12.74 -12.69 -5.31
N LYS A 34 -12.19 -12.54 -4.09
CA LYS A 34 -12.76 -13.06 -2.84
C LYS A 34 -13.91 -12.20 -2.36
N SER A 35 -14.97 -12.82 -1.84
CA SER A 35 -16.15 -12.09 -1.36
C SER A 35 -15.83 -11.05 -0.29
N ALA A 36 -14.89 -11.35 0.61
CA ALA A 36 -14.45 -10.43 1.66
C ALA A 36 -13.72 -9.17 1.15
N CYS A 37 -13.24 -9.19 -0.10
CA CYS A 37 -12.45 -8.09 -0.67
C CYS A 37 -12.96 -7.63 -2.04
N ARG A 38 -14.07 -8.17 -2.54
CA ARG A 38 -14.66 -7.81 -3.84
C ARG A 38 -15.28 -6.41 -3.82
N ASN A 39 -16.00 -6.08 -2.75
CA ASN A 39 -16.61 -4.77 -2.57
C ASN A 39 -15.54 -3.74 -2.12
N GLN A 40 -15.45 -2.63 -2.85
CA GLN A 40 -14.55 -1.50 -2.55
C GLN A 40 -14.78 -0.93 -1.15
N GLU A 41 -16.03 -0.76 -0.73
CA GLU A 41 -16.38 -0.25 0.58
C GLU A 41 -15.86 -1.13 1.71
N ILE A 42 -15.85 -2.45 1.51
CA ILE A 42 -15.28 -3.38 2.48
C ILE A 42 -13.76 -3.21 2.56
N ARG A 43 -13.07 -3.02 1.42
CA ARG A 43 -11.62 -2.76 1.40
C ARG A 43 -11.27 -1.44 2.09
N LEU A 44 -12.00 -0.38 1.80
CA LEU A 44 -11.85 0.92 2.46
C LEU A 44 -12.12 0.82 3.96
N LYS A 45 -13.18 0.10 4.37
CA LYS A 45 -13.49 -0.12 5.78
C LYS A 45 -12.40 -0.93 6.51
N ILE A 46 -11.83 -1.95 5.86
CA ILE A 46 -10.66 -2.68 6.37
C ILE A 46 -9.47 -1.73 6.51
N ALA A 47 -9.18 -0.93 5.49
CA ALA A 47 -8.08 0.04 5.53
C ALA A 47 -8.26 1.06 6.66
N GLN A 48 -9.47 1.58 6.86
CA GLN A 48 -9.82 2.55 7.92
C GLN A 48 -9.61 1.95 9.33
N ALA A 49 -9.84 0.64 9.51
CA ALA A 49 -9.53 -0.04 10.76
C ALA A 49 -8.01 -0.18 11.03
N LEU A 50 -7.18 -0.09 9.99
CA LEU A 50 -5.73 -0.25 10.09
C LEU A 50 -4.97 1.07 10.23
N THR A 51 -5.47 2.12 9.58
CA THR A 51 -4.83 3.43 9.49
C THR A 51 -5.85 4.54 9.22
N LYS A 52 -5.50 5.77 9.59
CA LYS A 52 -6.29 6.99 9.33
C LYS A 52 -6.13 7.50 7.90
N GLU A 53 -4.97 7.25 7.30
CA GLU A 53 -4.61 7.71 5.97
C GLU A 53 -3.99 6.55 5.19
N ALA A 54 -4.30 6.48 3.90
CA ALA A 54 -3.70 5.55 2.98
C ALA A 54 -2.59 6.24 2.19
N PRO A 55 -1.31 5.86 2.38
CA PRO A 55 -0.21 6.40 1.59
C PRO A 55 -0.41 6.16 0.09
N SER A 56 0.25 6.99 -0.71
CA SER A 56 0.28 6.85 -2.16
C SER A 56 0.90 5.54 -2.59
N ILE A 57 0.40 4.92 -3.68
CA ILE A 57 1.04 3.71 -4.23
C ILE A 57 2.36 4.07 -4.90
N ILE A 58 2.40 5.19 -5.62
CA ILE A 58 3.65 5.75 -6.13
C ILE A 58 4.33 6.48 -4.97
N PRO A 59 5.56 6.10 -4.57
CA PRO A 59 6.27 6.76 -3.48
C PRO A 59 6.44 8.28 -3.69
N PRO A 60 6.51 9.07 -2.60
CA PRO A 60 6.74 10.51 -2.70
C PRO A 60 8.05 10.80 -3.43
N GLY A 61 8.08 11.89 -4.18
CA GLY A 61 9.20 12.26 -5.06
C GLY A 61 9.18 11.60 -6.44
N ASN A 62 8.44 10.51 -6.64
CA ASN A 62 8.33 9.84 -7.94
C ASN A 62 7.22 10.46 -8.81
N VAL A 63 7.39 10.39 -10.14
CA VAL A 63 6.40 10.92 -11.11
C VAL A 63 5.06 10.21 -10.94
N GLY A 64 3.99 10.97 -10.70
CA GLY A 64 2.64 10.44 -10.46
C GLY A 64 2.27 10.23 -8.99
N ALA A 65 3.17 10.53 -8.04
CA ALA A 65 2.84 10.57 -6.63
C ALA A 65 1.68 11.55 -6.35
N CYS A 66 0.89 11.23 -5.34
CA CYS A 66 -0.21 12.06 -4.84
C CYS A 66 -0.19 12.06 -3.30
N ASP A 67 -0.93 12.99 -2.71
CA ASP A 67 -1.03 13.07 -1.26
C ASP A 67 -1.70 11.81 -0.66
N PRO A 68 -1.46 11.51 0.62
CA PRO A 68 -2.18 10.44 1.31
C PRO A 68 -3.69 10.64 1.23
N PHE A 69 -4.42 9.55 0.99
CA PHE A 69 -5.87 9.55 0.96
C PHE A 69 -6.42 9.43 2.38
N SER A 70 -7.18 10.44 2.84
CA SER A 70 -7.85 10.42 4.14
C SER A 70 -8.94 9.36 4.15
N LEU A 71 -8.83 8.38 5.04
CA LEU A 71 -9.85 7.35 5.25
C LEU A 71 -10.90 7.78 6.28
N GLN A 72 -10.70 8.92 6.94
CA GLN A 72 -11.65 9.43 7.95
C GLN A 72 -12.92 10.00 7.30
N ASP A 73 -12.81 10.47 6.06
CA ASP A 73 -13.93 11.04 5.30
C ASP A 73 -14.84 9.95 4.70
N PHE A 74 -14.41 8.70 4.76
CA PHE A 74 -15.21 7.55 4.34
C PHE A 74 -16.13 7.09 5.47
N ASP A 75 -17.44 7.33 5.32
CA ASP A 75 -18.45 6.81 6.25
C ASP A 75 -18.64 5.30 6.03
N ALA A 76 -17.94 4.52 6.86
CA ALA A 76 -18.02 3.08 6.82
C ALA A 76 -19.09 2.50 7.76
N SER A 77 -19.90 3.32 8.44
CA SER A 77 -20.75 2.88 9.57
C SER A 77 -21.76 1.81 9.16
N ALA A 78 -22.41 1.96 8.00
CA ALA A 78 -23.42 1.04 7.48
C ALA A 78 -22.83 -0.26 6.87
N ILE A 79 -21.54 -0.28 6.54
CA ILE A 79 -20.92 -1.40 5.83
C ILE A 79 -20.60 -2.53 6.80
N ARG A 80 -21.14 -3.73 6.58
CA ARG A 80 -20.85 -4.87 7.46
C ARG A 80 -19.46 -5.44 7.16
N PHE A 81 -18.61 -5.56 8.18
CA PHE A 81 -17.34 -6.29 8.06
C PHE A 81 -17.57 -7.78 7.74
N PRO A 82 -16.67 -8.42 6.98
CA PRO A 82 -16.57 -9.88 6.98
C PRO A 82 -16.24 -10.36 8.39
N ARG A 83 -16.91 -11.42 8.85
CA ARG A 83 -16.62 -12.02 10.17
C ARG A 83 -15.22 -12.61 10.26
N THR A 84 -14.68 -13.05 9.13
CA THR A 84 -13.36 -13.68 9.05
C THR A 84 -12.70 -13.35 7.73
N VAL A 85 -11.40 -13.10 7.78
CA VAL A 85 -10.52 -12.97 6.60
C VAL A 85 -9.30 -13.87 6.76
N THR A 86 -8.71 -14.27 5.65
CA THR A 86 -7.44 -15.00 5.61
C THR A 86 -6.31 -14.07 5.19
N LEU A 87 -5.21 -14.08 5.94
CA LEU A 87 -4.04 -13.24 5.69
C LEU A 87 -2.83 -14.13 5.40
N LEU A 88 -2.27 -14.02 4.21
CA LEU A 88 -1.04 -14.70 3.80
C LEU A 88 0.18 -13.79 3.99
N HIS A 89 1.23 -14.29 4.63
CA HIS A 89 2.53 -13.62 4.67
C HIS A 89 3.69 -14.62 4.77
N THR A 90 4.92 -14.12 4.58
CA THR A 90 6.15 -14.91 4.74
C THR A 90 6.60 -14.94 6.21
N ASP A 91 7.46 -15.87 6.58
CA ASP A 91 8.00 -16.05 7.92
C ASP A 91 9.09 -15.06 8.34
N GLY A 92 9.35 -14.04 7.52
CA GLY A 92 10.24 -12.94 7.86
C GLY A 92 9.82 -12.22 9.16
N VAL A 93 10.80 -11.69 9.89
CA VAL A 93 10.57 -11.02 11.18
C VAL A 93 9.62 -9.84 11.01
N LYS A 94 9.90 -8.95 10.05
CA LYS A 94 9.08 -7.77 9.79
C LYS A 94 7.65 -8.11 9.34
N THR A 95 7.48 -9.11 8.48
CA THR A 95 6.14 -9.53 8.02
C THR A 95 5.31 -10.18 9.12
N LYS A 96 5.93 -10.92 10.04
CA LYS A 96 5.26 -11.46 11.25
C LYS A 96 4.75 -10.35 12.16
N GLU A 97 5.56 -9.31 12.40
CA GLU A 97 5.17 -8.17 13.23
C GLU A 97 4.00 -7.40 12.61
N ILE A 98 4.07 -7.12 11.31
CA ILE A 98 2.99 -6.45 10.57
C ILE A 98 1.71 -7.30 10.61
N ALA A 99 1.80 -8.61 10.37
CA ALA A 99 0.64 -9.50 10.42
C ALA A 99 0.00 -9.54 11.80
N LYS A 100 0.79 -9.49 12.88
CA LYS A 100 0.30 -9.41 14.26
C LYS A 100 -0.41 -8.09 14.54
N ASP A 101 0.12 -6.96 14.07
CA ASP A 101 -0.55 -5.65 14.20
C ASP A 101 -1.89 -5.63 13.45
N ILE A 102 -1.91 -6.17 12.22
CA ILE A 102 -3.15 -6.30 11.42
C ILE A 102 -4.17 -7.18 12.14
N ASP A 103 -3.79 -8.36 12.63
CA ASP A 103 -4.68 -9.25 13.39
C ASP A 103 -5.28 -8.54 14.61
N HIS A 104 -4.44 -7.86 15.40
CA HIS A 104 -4.90 -7.11 16.58
C HIS A 104 -5.88 -5.98 16.22
N LYS A 105 -5.58 -5.17 15.21
CA LYS A 105 -6.44 -4.05 14.79
C LYS A 105 -7.76 -4.53 14.20
N LEU A 106 -7.74 -5.58 13.38
CA LEU A 106 -8.95 -6.17 12.82
C LEU A 106 -9.79 -6.91 13.86
N ALA A 107 -9.17 -7.57 14.85
CA ALA A 107 -9.88 -8.17 15.97
C ALA A 107 -10.67 -7.13 16.78
N LYS A 108 -10.08 -5.94 17.03
CA LYS A 108 -10.78 -4.81 17.66
C LYS A 108 -11.99 -4.32 16.86
N ALA A 109 -11.93 -4.46 15.54
CA ALA A 109 -13.03 -4.14 14.63
C ALA A 109 -14.06 -5.29 14.47
N GLY A 110 -13.91 -6.39 15.20
CA GLY A 110 -14.80 -7.55 15.16
C GLY A 110 -14.53 -8.52 14.01
N VAL A 111 -13.33 -8.48 13.41
CA VAL A 111 -12.91 -9.34 12.31
C VAL A 111 -11.87 -10.35 12.79
N LYS A 112 -12.15 -11.65 12.63
CA LYS A 112 -11.17 -12.70 12.93
C LYS A 112 -10.18 -12.86 11.77
N VAL A 113 -8.88 -12.76 12.00
CA VAL A 113 -7.87 -13.05 10.97
C VAL A 113 -7.37 -14.49 11.10
N LYS A 114 -7.44 -15.24 10.00
CA LYS A 114 -6.81 -16.56 9.85
C LYS A 114 -5.46 -16.38 9.17
N ILE A 115 -4.40 -16.36 9.97
CA ILE A 115 -3.03 -16.18 9.50
C ILE A 115 -2.52 -17.46 8.83
N LYS A 116 -1.98 -17.33 7.61
CA LYS A 116 -1.20 -18.35 6.93
C LYS A 116 0.22 -17.84 6.71
N ILE A 117 1.17 -18.61 7.22
CA ILE A 117 2.60 -18.34 7.07
C ILE A 117 3.17 -19.30 6.02
N VAL A 118 4.03 -18.78 5.14
CA VAL A 118 4.93 -19.60 4.33
C VAL A 118 6.39 -19.29 4.63
N ASP A 119 7.23 -20.26 4.39
CA ASP A 119 8.68 -20.14 4.50
C ASP A 119 9.23 -19.32 3.33
N TYR A 120 9.90 -18.20 3.62
CA TYR A 120 10.51 -17.33 2.62
C TYR A 120 11.68 -18.00 1.90
N ALA A 121 12.48 -18.82 2.60
CA ALA A 121 13.64 -19.49 2.03
C ALA A 121 13.26 -20.52 0.96
N LYS A 122 12.00 -20.95 0.94
CA LYS A 122 11.44 -21.85 -0.07
C LYS A 122 10.81 -21.13 -1.27
N GLY A 123 11.08 -19.82 -1.45
CA GLY A 123 10.92 -19.04 -2.69
C GLY A 123 9.74 -19.40 -3.60
N ARG A 124 9.88 -20.44 -4.42
CA ARG A 124 8.82 -21.02 -5.26
C ARG A 124 7.50 -21.22 -4.53
N THR A 125 7.53 -21.61 -3.25
CA THR A 125 6.32 -21.83 -2.47
C THR A 125 5.50 -20.57 -2.24
N TRP A 126 6.11 -19.37 -2.24
CA TRP A 126 5.41 -18.11 -2.03
C TRP A 126 4.53 -17.75 -3.23
N GLU A 127 5.12 -17.67 -4.41
CA GLU A 127 4.42 -17.32 -5.66
C GLU A 127 3.36 -18.36 -6.00
N GLU A 128 3.69 -19.65 -5.87
CA GLU A 128 2.72 -20.74 -6.05
C GLU A 128 1.54 -20.65 -5.07
N THR A 129 1.78 -20.19 -3.84
CA THR A 129 0.73 -20.04 -2.83
C THR A 129 -0.15 -18.82 -3.12
N LEU A 130 0.44 -17.68 -3.51
CA LEU A 130 -0.31 -16.51 -3.95
C LEU A 130 -1.15 -16.80 -5.20
N ALA A 131 -0.58 -17.54 -6.16
CA ALA A 131 -1.24 -17.90 -7.41
C ALA A 131 -2.47 -18.81 -7.22
N LYS A 132 -2.60 -19.50 -6.08
CA LYS A 132 -3.79 -20.31 -5.77
C LYS A 132 -5.04 -19.47 -5.46
N GLU A 133 -4.91 -18.15 -5.26
CA GLU A 133 -6.02 -17.22 -5.03
C GLU A 133 -6.92 -17.59 -3.84
N GLN A 134 -6.40 -18.33 -2.86
CA GLN A 134 -7.20 -18.82 -1.75
C GLN A 134 -7.39 -17.78 -0.63
N PHE A 135 -6.51 -16.79 -0.57
CA PHE A 135 -6.42 -15.82 0.51
C PHE A 135 -7.17 -14.52 0.19
N ASP A 136 -7.76 -13.90 1.21
CA ASP A 136 -8.45 -12.62 1.11
C ASP A 136 -7.44 -11.46 1.08
N LEU A 137 -6.43 -11.55 1.94
CA LEU A 137 -5.39 -10.55 2.14
C LEU A 137 -3.99 -11.18 2.00
N PHE A 138 -3.01 -10.39 1.57
CA PHE A 138 -1.60 -10.82 1.57
C PHE A 138 -0.64 -9.66 1.83
N LEU A 139 0.50 -9.94 2.47
CA LEU A 139 1.60 -8.97 2.64
C LEU A 139 2.67 -9.20 1.59
N MET A 140 3.03 -8.16 0.85
CA MET A 140 4.03 -8.25 -0.22
C MET A 140 4.85 -6.96 -0.33
N GLY A 141 6.13 -7.13 -0.65
CA GLY A 141 7.02 -6.07 -1.10
C GLY A 141 7.17 -6.14 -2.62
N TYR A 142 7.25 -4.99 -3.29
CA TYR A 142 7.48 -4.92 -4.72
C TYR A 142 8.34 -3.71 -5.07
N LYS A 143 9.39 -3.95 -5.86
CA LYS A 143 10.30 -2.92 -6.37
C LYS A 143 10.14 -2.76 -7.88
N ALA A 144 10.32 -1.55 -8.37
CA ALA A 144 10.23 -1.25 -9.80
C ALA A 144 11.19 -0.13 -10.20
N LYS A 145 11.56 -0.08 -11.48
CA LYS A 145 12.48 0.93 -12.02
C LYS A 145 11.82 2.30 -12.20
N SER A 146 10.50 2.33 -12.32
CA SER A 146 9.72 3.55 -12.51
C SER A 146 8.32 3.41 -11.90
N SER A 147 7.64 4.53 -11.68
CA SER A 147 6.23 4.54 -11.28
C SER A 147 5.33 3.79 -12.26
N LYS A 148 5.62 3.87 -13.57
CA LYS A 148 4.85 3.17 -14.59
C LYS A 148 5.02 1.65 -14.45
N ASP A 149 6.26 1.19 -14.30
CA ASP A 149 6.56 -0.24 -14.10
C ASP A 149 5.95 -0.76 -12.80
N LEU A 150 5.95 0.06 -11.74
CA LEU A 150 5.29 -0.24 -10.47
C LEU A 150 3.79 -0.50 -10.67
N LEU A 151 3.09 0.44 -11.31
CA LEU A 151 1.66 0.32 -11.52
C LEU A 151 1.29 -0.81 -12.50
N LEU A 152 2.08 -1.00 -13.56
CA LEU A 152 1.85 -2.09 -14.51
C LEU A 152 2.06 -3.46 -13.86
N GLY A 153 3.16 -3.67 -13.13
CA GLY A 153 3.44 -4.95 -12.50
C GLY A 153 2.39 -5.36 -11.47
N LEU A 154 1.87 -4.40 -10.70
CA LEU A 154 0.92 -4.66 -9.62
C LEU A 154 -0.56 -4.64 -10.05
N PHE A 155 -0.96 -3.83 -11.04
CA PHE A 155 -2.39 -3.56 -11.32
C PHE A 155 -2.79 -3.75 -12.78
N SER A 156 -1.86 -4.07 -13.69
CA SER A 156 -2.24 -4.54 -15.02
C SER A 156 -2.84 -5.95 -14.94
N PRO A 157 -3.87 -6.30 -15.74
CA PRO A 157 -4.36 -7.67 -15.86
C PRO A 157 -3.28 -8.68 -16.28
N LYS A 158 -2.22 -8.20 -16.94
CA LYS A 158 -1.04 -8.98 -17.35
C LYS A 158 0.19 -8.72 -16.48
N GLY A 159 0.05 -7.97 -15.39
CA GLY A 159 1.14 -7.68 -14.46
C GLY A 159 1.60 -8.95 -13.75
N GLU A 160 2.91 -9.16 -13.73
CA GLU A 160 3.59 -10.32 -13.13
C GLU A 160 3.31 -10.47 -11.64
N ALA A 161 2.99 -9.37 -10.95
CA ALA A 161 2.75 -9.31 -9.52
C ALA A 161 1.31 -8.89 -9.18
N ASN A 162 0.36 -8.97 -10.12
CA ASN A 162 -1.04 -8.65 -9.86
C ASN A 162 -1.76 -9.80 -9.11
N PHE A 163 -1.35 -10.05 -7.88
CA PHE A 163 -1.98 -11.02 -6.98
C PHE A 163 -3.26 -10.48 -6.32
N THR A 164 -3.52 -9.17 -6.43
CA THR A 164 -4.82 -8.56 -6.03
C THR A 164 -5.96 -8.98 -6.97
N LYS A 165 -5.61 -9.49 -8.16
CA LYS A 165 -6.54 -9.81 -9.26
C LYS A 165 -7.39 -8.62 -9.68
N TYR A 166 -6.90 -7.43 -9.36
CA TYR A 166 -7.55 -6.19 -9.68
C TYR A 166 -7.52 -5.98 -11.19
N ASN A 167 -8.66 -5.59 -11.76
CA ASN A 167 -8.80 -5.40 -13.19
C ASN A 167 -9.79 -4.26 -13.45
N ASN A 168 -9.23 -3.09 -13.76
CA ASN A 168 -10.00 -1.93 -14.18
C ASN A 168 -9.39 -1.35 -15.45
N LYS A 169 -10.17 -1.40 -16.54
CA LYS A 169 -9.75 -0.95 -17.87
C LYS A 169 -9.38 0.54 -17.88
N SER A 170 -10.11 1.37 -17.13
CA SER A 170 -9.85 2.81 -17.06
C SER A 170 -8.47 3.09 -16.45
N ILE A 171 -8.13 2.44 -15.33
CA ILE A 171 -6.79 2.56 -14.72
C ILE A 171 -5.71 2.08 -15.69
N THR A 172 -5.89 0.92 -16.32
CA THR A 172 -4.89 0.41 -17.27
C THR A 172 -4.71 1.34 -18.47
N GLY A 173 -5.79 1.97 -18.94
CA GLY A 173 -5.76 2.97 -20.00
C GLY A 173 -4.99 4.23 -19.58
N LEU A 174 -5.21 4.71 -18.35
CA LEU A 174 -4.47 5.85 -17.79
C LEU A 174 -2.98 5.56 -17.66
N ILE A 175 -2.61 4.36 -17.15
CA ILE A 175 -1.20 3.95 -17.06
C ILE A 175 -0.57 3.85 -18.46
N GLY A 176 -1.29 3.27 -19.43
CA GLY A 176 -0.86 3.16 -20.82
C GLY A 176 -0.60 4.53 -21.47
N ALA A 177 -1.49 5.50 -21.20
CA ALA A 177 -1.38 6.90 -21.64
C ALA A 177 -0.43 7.76 -20.78
N ASN A 178 0.31 7.16 -19.84
CA ASN A 178 1.24 7.84 -18.93
C ASN A 178 0.59 8.91 -18.01
N LYS A 179 -0.71 8.81 -17.75
CA LYS A 179 -1.47 9.63 -16.79
C LYS A 179 -1.38 9.03 -15.39
N LEU A 180 -0.14 8.98 -14.86
CA LEU A 180 0.19 8.19 -13.68
C LEU A 180 -0.43 8.76 -12.40
N LYS A 181 -0.58 10.08 -12.29
CA LYS A 181 -1.19 10.72 -11.10
C LYS A 181 -2.66 10.36 -11.00
N GLU A 182 -3.39 10.42 -12.11
CA GLU A 182 -4.81 10.07 -12.19
C GLU A 182 -5.03 8.58 -11.92
N ALA A 183 -4.19 7.72 -12.48
CA ALA A 183 -4.23 6.28 -12.17
C ALA A 183 -4.01 6.01 -10.68
N ASN A 184 -3.03 6.68 -10.07
CA ASN A 184 -2.70 6.53 -8.66
C ASN A 184 -3.82 7.01 -7.73
N LEU A 185 -4.46 8.15 -8.04
CA LEU A 185 -5.64 8.64 -7.31
C LEU A 185 -6.80 7.64 -7.36
N LEU A 186 -7.11 7.08 -8.54
CA LEU A 186 -8.15 6.06 -8.67
C LEU A 186 -7.80 4.79 -7.88
N LEU A 187 -6.54 4.35 -7.92
CA LEU A 187 -6.10 3.20 -7.14
C LEU A 187 -6.22 3.43 -5.64
N GLN A 188 -5.91 4.63 -5.12
CA GLN A 188 -6.16 4.95 -3.70
C GLN A 188 -7.65 4.87 -3.34
N GLN A 189 -8.53 5.38 -4.21
CA GLN A 189 -9.97 5.34 -4.00
C GLN A 189 -10.52 3.91 -4.05
N GLU A 190 -10.06 3.10 -5.01
CA GLU A 190 -10.55 1.73 -5.20
C GLU A 190 -9.87 0.72 -4.28
N MET A 191 -8.74 1.09 -3.66
CA MET A 191 -8.04 0.36 -2.61
C MET A 191 -7.77 -1.12 -2.95
N PRO A 192 -7.16 -1.47 -4.10
CA PRO A 192 -6.73 -2.86 -4.36
C PRO A 192 -5.51 -3.25 -3.51
N ALA A 193 -4.77 -2.27 -2.99
CA ALA A 193 -3.66 -2.42 -2.08
C ALA A 193 -3.60 -1.25 -1.11
N LEU A 194 -3.28 -1.52 0.16
CA LEU A 194 -2.96 -0.51 1.17
C LEU A 194 -1.45 -0.50 1.40
N VAL A 195 -0.80 0.61 1.07
CA VAL A 195 0.64 0.79 1.30
C VAL A 195 0.91 0.90 2.80
N ILE A 196 1.89 0.14 3.28
CA ILE A 196 2.30 0.10 4.70
C ILE A 196 3.56 0.97 4.89
N PHE A 197 4.56 0.82 4.02
CA PHE A 197 5.75 1.67 4.01
C PHE A 197 6.46 1.61 2.64
N TYR A 198 7.27 2.62 2.36
CA TYR A 198 8.09 2.69 1.14
C TYR A 198 9.42 1.97 1.31
N ILE A 199 9.92 1.35 0.24
CA ILE A 199 11.25 0.74 0.23
C ILE A 199 12.24 1.77 -0.29
N THR A 200 13.20 2.14 0.55
CA THR A 200 14.29 3.03 0.18
C THR A 200 15.23 2.37 -0.81
N LYS A 201 15.75 3.17 -1.73
CA LYS A 201 16.82 2.77 -2.64
C LYS A 201 18.11 2.65 -1.83
N LEU A 202 18.80 1.52 -1.99
CA LEU A 202 20.10 1.24 -1.37
C LEU A 202 21.24 1.83 -2.20
#